data_AF-A0A367M6U0-F1
#
_entry.id   AF-A0A367M6U0-F1
#
_cell.length_a   1.000
_cell.length_b   1.000
_cell.length_c   1.000
_cell.angle_alpha   90.00
_cell.angle_beta   90.00
_cell.angle_gamma   90.00
#
_symmetry.space_group_name_H-M   'P 1'
#
loop_
_entity.id
_entity.type
_entity.pdbx_description
1 polymer ?
#
loop_
_entity_poly.entity_id
_entity_poly.type
_entity_poly.pdbx_seq_one_letter_code
_entity_poly.pdbx_strand_id
1 'polypeptide(L)' 'MTFSIVGRCAETGQLGIAISSSSIAVGARCPWLRAGTGAVATQNITLPALGPQILDRLDQ' A
#
# COMPACT_ATOMS: atom_id res chain seq x y z
N MET A 1 -8.00 -0.05 15.23
CA MET A 1 -6.62 0.50 15.23
C MET A 1 -5.86 -0.16 14.08
N THR A 2 -5.06 0.59 13.33
CA THR A 2 -4.38 0.09 12.14
C THR A 2 -2.94 0.63 12.09
N PHE A 3 -1.98 -0.25 11.79
CA PHE A 3 -0.59 0.10 11.57
C PHE A 3 -0.16 -0.44 10.20
N SER A 4 0.61 0.33 9.43
CA SER A 4 1.25 -0.16 8.21
C SER A 4 2.66 0.37 8.04
N ILE A 5 3.49 -0.39 7.33
CA ILE A 5 4.85 0.00 6.94
C ILE A 5 5.06 -0.35 5.46
N VAL A 6 5.70 0.57 4.74
CA VAL A 6 6.22 0.34 3.39
C VAL A 6 7.73 0.18 3.49
N GLY A 7 8.28 -0.85 2.84
CA GLY A 7 9.72 -1.09 2.78
C GLY A 7 10.20 -1.14 1.33
N ARG A 8 11.44 -0.70 1.11
CA ARG A 8 12.20 -0.90 -0.14
C ARG A 8 13.43 -1.73 0.16
N CYS A 9 13.62 -2.83 -0.53
CA CYS A 9 14.86 -3.58 -0.50
C CYS A 9 15.95 -2.79 -1.25
N ALA A 10 17.07 -2.48 -0.58
CA ALA A 10 18.14 -1.69 -1.18
C ALA A 10 18.87 -2.44 -2.31
N GLU A 11 19.01 -3.76 -2.20
CA GLU A 11 19.72 -4.61 -3.14
C GLU A 11 18.91 -4.89 -4.41
N THR A 12 17.64 -5.26 -4.27
CA THR A 12 16.79 -5.68 -5.40
C THR A 12 15.88 -4.58 -5.91
N GLY A 13 15.72 -3.49 -5.16
CA GLY A 13 14.75 -2.43 -5.44
C GLY A 13 13.28 -2.82 -5.20
N GLN A 14 13.00 -4.05 -4.75
CA GLN A 14 11.63 -4.52 -4.50
C GLN A 14 10.94 -3.69 -3.42
N LEU A 15 9.64 -3.43 -3.64
CA LEU A 15 8.77 -2.78 -2.66
C LEU A 15 7.88 -3.82 -1.97
N GLY A 16 7.63 -3.61 -0.68
CA GLY A 16 6.75 -4.45 0.14
C GLY A 16 5.92 -3.61 1.10
N ILE A 17 4.75 -4.13 1.48
CA ILE A 17 3.88 -3.51 2.48
C ILE A 17 3.47 -4.57 3.51
N ALA A 18 3.55 -4.21 4.79
CA ALA A 18 2.92 -4.96 5.87
C ALA A 18 1.87 -4.09 6.56
N ILE A 19 0.75 -4.70 6.96
CA ILE A 19 -0.37 -4.03 7.61
C ILE A 19 -1.00 -4.92 8.67
N SER A 20 -1.32 -4.33 9.84
CA SER A 20 -2.07 -4.97 10.90
C SER A 20 -3.26 -4.10 11.28
N SER A 21 -4.43 -4.70 11.44
CA SER A 21 -5.66 -3.99 11.79
C SER A 21 -6.60 -4.87 12.58
N SER A 22 -7.43 -4.24 13.42
CA SER A 22 -8.62 -4.88 13.98
C SER A 22 -9.77 -5.04 12.96
N SER A 23 -9.66 -4.40 11.78
CA SER A 23 -10.65 -4.50 10.71
C SER A 23 -10.44 -5.75 9.86
N ILE A 24 -11.50 -6.54 9.66
CA ILE A 24 -11.47 -7.76 8.86
C ILE A 24 -11.09 -7.44 7.41
N ALA A 25 -10.24 -8.28 6.82
CA ALA A 25 -9.83 -8.23 5.42
C ALA A 25 -9.13 -6.92 4.99
N VAL A 26 -8.42 -6.26 5.91
CA VAL A 26 -7.64 -5.05 5.58
C VAL A 26 -6.61 -5.29 4.46
N GLY A 27 -6.05 -6.49 4.39
CA GLY A 27 -5.06 -6.88 3.37
C GLY A 27 -5.58 -6.85 1.94
N ALA A 28 -6.90 -6.95 1.73
CA ALA A 28 -7.49 -6.88 0.38
C ALA A 28 -7.86 -5.46 -0.06
N ARG A 29 -7.87 -4.48 0.87
CA ARG A 29 -8.47 -3.16 0.62
C ARG A 29 -7.49 -2.00 0.73
N CYS A 30 -6.48 -2.13 1.59
CA CYS A 30 -5.58 -1.04 1.96
C CYS A 30 -4.20 -1.09 1.30
N PRO A 31 -3.50 -2.24 1.24
CA PRO A 31 -2.18 -2.29 0.63
C PRO A 31 -2.28 -2.46 -0.89
N TRP A 32 -1.62 -1.57 -1.63
CA TRP A 32 -1.55 -1.57 -3.09
C TRP A 32 -0.10 -1.47 -3.53
N LEU A 33 0.31 -2.31 -4.49
CA LEU A 33 1.64 -2.29 -5.06
C LEU A 33 1.56 -2.34 -6.58
N ARG A 34 2.45 -1.61 -7.25
CA ARG A 34 2.68 -1.71 -8.69
C ARG A 34 4.18 -1.74 -8.95
N ALA A 35 4.63 -2.78 -9.66
CA ALA A 35 6.04 -2.99 -9.98
C ALA A 35 6.57 -1.83 -10.82
N GLY A 36 7.76 -1.31 -10.48
CA GLY A 36 8.36 -0.15 -11.14
C GLY A 36 7.81 1.21 -10.68
N THR A 37 6.64 1.24 -10.03
CA THR A 37 5.93 2.46 -9.66
C THR A 37 6.05 2.79 -8.18
N GLY A 38 5.55 1.92 -7.30
CA GLY A 38 5.29 2.32 -5.93
C GLY A 38 4.48 1.34 -5.10
N ALA A 39 4.34 1.70 -3.84
CA ALA A 39 3.61 0.98 -2.80
C ALA A 39 2.81 2.00 -1.97
N VAL A 40 1.51 1.75 -1.78
CA VAL A 40 0.57 2.68 -1.14
C VAL A 40 -0.28 1.93 -0.12
N ALA A 41 -0.42 2.51 1.08
CA ALA A 41 -1.37 2.04 2.09
C ALA A 41 -2.28 3.20 2.53
N THR A 42 -3.60 3.05 2.35
CA THR A 42 -4.58 4.09 2.75
C THR A 42 -5.23 3.71 4.07
N GLN A 43 -5.25 4.62 5.05
CA GLN A 43 -5.71 4.32 6.42
C GLN A 43 -6.63 5.39 7.01
N ASN A 44 -7.19 5.03 8.18
CA ASN A 44 -8.38 5.53 8.86
C ASN A 44 -9.69 4.93 8.32
N ILE A 45 -10.40 5.58 7.39
CA ILE A 45 -11.53 4.99 6.67
C ILE A 45 -11.02 4.49 5.33
N THR A 46 -11.19 3.19 5.05
CA THR A 46 -10.71 2.60 3.81
C THR A 46 -11.57 3.06 2.62
N LEU A 47 -10.93 3.72 1.66
CA LEU A 47 -11.48 3.97 0.33
C LEU A 47 -10.60 3.26 -0.71
N PRO A 48 -10.95 2.03 -1.15
CA PRO A 48 -10.07 1.20 -1.99
C PRO A 48 -9.64 1.88 -3.30
N ALA A 49 -10.48 2.75 -3.86
CA ALA A 49 -10.20 3.47 -5.11
C ALA A 49 -8.96 4.38 -5.03
N LEU A 50 -8.57 4.84 -3.84
CA LEU A 50 -7.39 5.70 -3.67
C LEU A 50 -6.07 4.97 -3.97
N GLY A 51 -6.01 3.64 -3.78
CA GLY A 51 -4.80 2.86 -4.02
C GLY A 51 -4.31 2.97 -5.47
N PRO A 52 -5.10 2.51 -6.46
CA PRO A 52 -4.76 2.64 -7.87
C PRO A 52 -4.56 4.10 -8.30
N GLN A 53 -5.41 5.03 -7.84
CA GLN A 53 -5.31 6.44 -8.20
C GLN A 53 -3.99 7.08 -7.75
N ILE A 54 -3.51 6.77 -6.55
CA ILE A 54 -2.22 7.29 -6.07
C ILE A 54 -1.07 6.66 -6.85
N LEU A 55 -1.13 5.36 -7.15
CA LEU A 55 -0.12 4.70 -7.99
C LEU A 55 -0.04 5.35 -9.38
N ASP A 56 -1.18 5.70 -9.99
CA ASP A 56 -1.21 6.42 -11.27
C ASP A 56 -0.57 7.80 -11.20
N ARG A 57 -0.51 8.42 -10.02
CA ARG A 57 0.17 9.71 -9.81
C ARG A 57 1.66 9.55 -9.50
N LEU A 58 2.08 8.37 -9.01
CA LEU A 58 3.49 8.05 -8.81
C LEU A 58 4.18 7.63 -10.11
N ASP A 59 3.41 7.16 -11.09
CA ASP A 59 3.87 6.79 -12.44
C ASP A 59 4.07 7.97 -13.41
N GLN A 60 3.82 9.21 -12.97
CA GLN A 60 3.99 10.44 -13.78
C GLN A 60 5.39 11.02 -13.63
#